data_AF-A0A2V6PLQ9-F1
#
_entry.id   AF-A0A2V6PLQ9-F1
#
_cell.length_a   1.000
_cell.length_b   1.000
_cell.length_c   1.000
_cell.angle_alpha   90.00
_cell.angle_beta   90.00
_cell.angle_gamma   90.00
#
_symmetry.space_group_name_H-M   'P 1'
#
loop_
_entity.id
_entity.type
_entity.pdbx_description
1 polymer ?
#
loop_
_entity_poly.entity_id
_entity_poly.type
_entity_poly.pdbx_seq_one_letter_code
_entity_poly.pdbx_strand_id
1 'polypeptide(L)'
;MLGGEEALAFFHGVWRVGDQTKALKLSGKDAYFKKFTWINAPAGKKGGKPANLSHPIAYAVSAKSKHKDLAAFLIALASQPIPNTRHAVTTNHTPINYGQQAMPEILEKGWALAAATPMLKYASFMPNHPKIGQYNAIMFKGIQGLETGRLSAQAATDFVIGELENELGKDVVIRN
;
A
#
# COMPACT_ATOMS: atom_id res chain seq x y z
N MET A 1 -12.10 -8.32 -9.92
CA MET A 1 -12.12 -9.42 -10.91
C MET A 1 -11.43 -10.63 -10.36
N LEU A 2 -12.18 -11.71 -10.18
CA LEU A 2 -11.61 -13.01 -9.87
C LEU A 2 -12.25 -14.01 -10.84
N GLY A 3 -11.51 -14.38 -11.89
CA GLY A 3 -11.88 -15.45 -12.83
C GLY A 3 -12.46 -15.01 -14.18
N GLY A 4 -13.14 -13.85 -14.27
CA GLY A 4 -13.84 -13.45 -15.50
C GLY A 4 -12.97 -12.87 -16.63
N GLU A 5 -11.71 -12.50 -16.36
CA GLU A 5 -10.83 -11.79 -17.32
C GLU A 5 -11.50 -10.56 -18.01
N GLU A 6 -12.34 -9.82 -17.28
CA GLU A 6 -13.23 -8.77 -17.84
C GLU A 6 -12.62 -7.35 -17.88
N ALA A 7 -11.40 -7.12 -17.36
CA ALA A 7 -10.72 -5.83 -17.39
C ALA A 7 -9.27 -6.00 -17.74
N LEU A 8 -8.81 -5.01 -18.49
CA LEU A 8 -7.43 -4.82 -18.88
C LEU A 8 -6.54 -4.36 -17.71
N ALA A 9 -7.09 -3.60 -16.76
CA ALA A 9 -6.35 -3.03 -15.64
C ALA A 9 -7.15 -3.10 -14.35
N PHE A 10 -6.45 -3.33 -13.23
CA PHE A 10 -7.04 -3.39 -11.90
C PHE A 10 -6.05 -2.85 -10.87
N PHE A 11 -6.50 -1.95 -10.01
CA PHE A 11 -5.66 -1.38 -8.95
C PHE A 11 -5.63 -2.33 -7.73
N HIS A 12 -4.46 -2.86 -7.40
CA HIS A 12 -4.27 -3.74 -6.24
C HIS A 12 -2.80 -3.75 -5.78
N GLY A 13 -2.53 -4.39 -4.63
CA GLY A 13 -1.18 -4.62 -4.16
C GLY A 13 -0.71 -6.07 -4.29
N VAL A 14 0.59 -6.28 -4.04
CA VAL A 14 1.30 -7.57 -4.23
C VAL A 14 0.72 -8.73 -3.40
N TRP A 15 0.03 -8.43 -2.30
CA TRP A 15 -0.65 -9.44 -1.47
C TRP A 15 -1.69 -10.27 -2.23
N ARG A 16 -2.20 -9.77 -3.38
CA ARG A 16 -3.19 -10.48 -4.22
C ARG A 16 -2.61 -11.55 -5.14
N VAL A 17 -1.29 -11.67 -5.27
CA VAL A 17 -0.65 -12.64 -6.17
C VAL A 17 -1.10 -14.07 -5.85
N GLY A 18 -1.18 -14.44 -4.57
CA GLY A 18 -1.67 -15.76 -4.14
C GLY A 18 -3.10 -16.04 -4.59
N ASP A 19 -4.01 -15.07 -4.41
CA ASP A 19 -5.41 -15.20 -4.82
C ASP A 19 -5.54 -15.32 -6.35
N GLN A 20 -4.79 -14.51 -7.10
CA GLN A 20 -4.82 -14.48 -8.55
C GLN A 20 -4.26 -15.77 -9.17
N THR A 21 -3.12 -16.24 -8.67
CA THR A 21 -2.51 -17.50 -9.13
C THR A 21 -3.43 -18.68 -8.87
N LYS A 22 -4.07 -18.74 -7.70
CA LYS A 22 -5.07 -19.78 -7.39
C LYS A 22 -6.29 -19.70 -8.29
N ALA A 23 -6.89 -18.52 -8.45
CA ALA A 23 -8.12 -18.34 -9.23
C ALA A 23 -7.93 -18.68 -10.72
N LEU A 24 -6.75 -18.37 -11.27
CA LEU A 24 -6.44 -18.56 -12.68
C LEU A 24 -5.57 -19.80 -12.95
N LYS A 25 -5.35 -20.65 -11.94
CA LYS A 25 -4.54 -21.87 -12.01
C LYS A 25 -3.14 -21.63 -12.60
N LEU A 26 -2.52 -20.52 -12.21
CA LEU A 26 -1.18 -20.14 -12.66
C LEU A 26 -0.13 -20.69 -11.70
N SER A 27 0.95 -21.25 -12.26
CA SER A 27 2.06 -21.79 -11.49
C SER A 27 3.35 -21.04 -11.80
N GLY A 28 3.91 -20.41 -10.78
CA GLY A 28 5.19 -19.71 -10.87
C GLY A 28 5.15 -18.36 -11.60
N LYS A 29 6.33 -17.73 -11.63
CA LYS A 29 6.58 -16.39 -12.19
C LYS A 29 6.17 -16.28 -13.66
N ASP A 30 6.61 -17.23 -14.48
CA ASP A 30 6.46 -17.13 -15.93
C ASP A 30 5.00 -17.27 -16.37
N ALA A 31 4.25 -18.18 -15.76
CA ALA A 31 2.81 -18.31 -16.03
C ALA A 31 2.05 -17.04 -15.59
N TYR A 32 2.46 -16.43 -14.48
CA TYR A 32 1.87 -15.19 -13.99
C TYR A 32 2.13 -14.03 -14.95
N PHE A 33 3.39 -13.77 -15.30
CA PHE A 33 3.76 -12.63 -16.15
C PHE A 33 3.42 -12.79 -17.64
N LYS A 34 3.02 -13.99 -18.07
CA LYS A 34 2.36 -14.17 -19.39
C LYS A 34 0.95 -13.56 -19.43
N LYS A 35 0.29 -13.40 -18.28
CA LYS A 35 -1.06 -12.83 -18.17
C LYS A 35 -1.08 -11.43 -17.57
N PHE A 36 -0.22 -11.17 -16.60
CA PHE A 36 -0.20 -9.92 -15.87
C PHE A 36 1.09 -9.15 -16.11
N THR A 37 0.98 -7.84 -16.03
CA THR A 37 2.13 -6.96 -15.80
C THR A 37 1.74 -5.95 -14.73
N TRP A 38 2.73 -5.36 -14.09
CA TRP A 38 2.52 -4.31 -13.09
C TRP A 38 3.15 -3.01 -13.53
N ILE A 39 2.42 -1.94 -13.29
CA ILE A 39 2.89 -0.58 -13.46
C ILE A 39 2.54 0.20 -12.20
N ASN A 40 3.29 1.25 -11.91
CA ASN A 40 2.85 2.24 -10.92
C ASN A 40 1.54 2.86 -11.39
N ALA A 41 0.68 3.27 -10.45
CA ALA A 41 -0.54 3.96 -10.86
C ALA A 41 -0.17 5.24 -11.66
N PRO A 42 -0.85 5.45 -12.81
CA PRO A 42 -0.50 6.51 -13.73
C PRO A 42 -0.75 7.87 -13.09
N ALA A 43 -0.06 8.89 -13.59
CA ALA A 43 -0.29 10.25 -13.15
C ALA A 43 -1.72 10.70 -13.49
N GLY A 44 -2.37 11.42 -12.57
CA GLY A 44 -3.70 12.01 -12.81
C GLY A 44 -3.70 13.15 -13.84
N LYS A 45 -2.53 13.59 -14.32
CA LYS A 45 -2.38 14.60 -15.38
C LYS A 45 -1.30 14.20 -16.37
N LYS A 46 -1.48 14.58 -17.65
CA LYS A 46 -0.51 14.35 -18.71
C LYS A 46 0.85 14.95 -18.35
N GLY A 47 1.93 14.16 -18.49
CA GLY A 47 3.28 14.56 -18.12
C GLY A 47 3.58 14.56 -16.62
N GLY A 48 2.63 14.14 -15.78
CA GLY A 48 2.86 14.01 -14.32
C GLY A 48 3.72 12.81 -13.94
N LYS A 49 3.99 12.68 -12.64
CA LYS A 49 4.73 11.55 -12.06
C LYS A 49 3.77 10.43 -11.66
N PRO A 50 4.13 9.16 -11.84
CA PRO A 50 3.37 8.06 -11.27
C PRO A 50 3.39 8.14 -9.73
N ALA A 51 2.39 7.54 -9.11
CA ALA A 51 2.29 7.47 -7.66
C ALA A 51 1.74 6.12 -7.23
N ASN A 52 2.18 5.61 -6.10
CA ASN A 52 1.55 4.49 -5.41
C ASN A 52 1.32 4.88 -3.95
N LEU A 53 0.38 4.20 -3.29
CA LEU A 53 0.22 4.29 -1.85
C LEU A 53 0.79 3.03 -1.20
N SER A 54 1.68 3.21 -0.23
CA SER A 54 2.14 2.14 0.65
C SER A 54 1.61 2.39 2.06
N HIS A 55 1.19 1.31 2.73
CA HIS A 55 0.73 1.34 4.10
C HIS A 55 1.64 0.44 4.96
N PRO A 56 2.81 0.94 5.39
CA PRO A 56 3.71 0.17 6.22
C PRO A 56 3.07 -0.08 7.58
N ILE A 57 3.15 -1.33 8.04
CA ILE A 57 2.76 -1.70 9.40
C ILE A 57 4.01 -1.61 10.29
N ALA A 58 3.95 -0.78 11.32
CA ALA A 58 5.05 -0.57 12.24
C ALA A 58 4.79 -1.30 13.57
N TYR A 59 5.84 -1.87 14.14
CA TYR A 59 5.82 -2.29 15.53
C TYR A 59 5.97 -1.07 16.45
N ALA A 60 5.18 -1.02 17.52
CA ALA A 60 5.28 0.02 18.55
C ALA A 60 5.39 -0.62 19.94
N VAL A 61 6.26 -0.06 20.79
CA VAL A 61 6.37 -0.45 22.19
C VAL A 61 5.49 0.47 23.03
N SER A 62 4.57 -0.12 23.79
CA SER A 62 3.72 0.63 24.71
C SER A 62 4.57 1.34 25.78
N ALA A 63 4.33 2.64 25.95
CA ALA A 63 4.95 3.44 27.01
C ALA A 63 4.60 2.95 28.44
N LYS A 64 3.55 2.14 28.57
CA LYS A 64 3.12 1.54 29.84
C LYS A 64 3.77 0.18 30.13
N SER A 65 4.52 -0.39 29.18
CA SER A 65 5.20 -1.67 29.39
C SER A 65 6.23 -1.58 30.52
N LYS A 66 6.28 -2.60 31.38
CA LYS A 66 7.33 -2.76 32.40
C LYS A 66 8.64 -3.30 31.81
N HIS A 67 8.62 -3.80 30.57
CA HIS A 67 9.76 -4.46 29.91
C HIS A 67 10.03 -3.84 28.53
N LYS A 68 10.18 -2.51 28.47
CA LYS A 68 10.32 -1.76 27.21
C LYS A 68 11.55 -2.21 26.41
N ASP A 69 12.68 -2.35 27.06
CA ASP A 69 13.95 -2.71 26.39
C ASP A 69 13.89 -4.13 25.82
N LEU A 70 13.30 -5.07 26.57
CA LEU A 70 13.09 -6.44 26.09
C LEU A 70 12.12 -6.47 24.90
N ALA A 71 11.02 -5.72 24.96
CA ALA A 71 10.09 -5.62 23.84
C ALA A 71 10.75 -4.99 22.60
N ALA A 72 11.54 -3.93 22.78
CA ALA A 72 12.31 -3.31 21.71
C ALA A 72 13.34 -4.28 21.12
N PHE A 73 14.02 -5.07 21.95
CA PHE A 73 14.97 -6.09 21.51
C PHE A 73 14.30 -7.19 20.69
N LEU A 74 13.12 -7.67 21.11
CA LEU A 74 12.35 -8.65 20.34
C LEU A 74 11.94 -8.11 18.96
N ILE A 75 11.50 -6.85 18.88
CA ILE A 75 11.19 -6.19 17.60
C ILE A 75 12.44 -6.09 16.72
N ALA A 76 13.58 -5.72 17.31
CA ALA A 76 14.85 -5.63 16.58
C ALA A 76 15.31 -6.98 16.03
N LEU A 77 15.12 -8.07 16.79
CA LEU A 77 15.37 -9.44 16.35
C LEU A 77 14.43 -9.85 15.22
N ALA A 78 13.12 -9.60 15.36
CA ALA A 78 12.13 -9.92 14.34
C ALA A 78 12.39 -9.17 13.02
N SER A 79 12.93 -7.96 13.11
CA SER A 79 13.22 -7.08 11.97
C SER A 79 14.58 -7.39 11.29
N GLN A 80 15.37 -8.34 11.81
CA GLN A 80 16.62 -8.75 11.18
C GLN A 80 16.36 -9.32 9.78
N PRO A 81 17.32 -9.23 8.83
CA PRO A 81 17.13 -9.66 7.46
C PRO A 81 16.59 -11.08 7.33
N ILE A 82 17.18 -12.07 8.01
CA ILE A 82 16.78 -13.48 7.91
C ILE A 82 15.34 -13.74 8.38
N PRO A 83 14.95 -13.46 9.64
CA PRO A 83 13.59 -13.74 10.10
C PRO A 83 12.53 -12.96 9.34
N ASN A 84 12.80 -11.70 9.01
CA ASN A 84 11.85 -10.90 8.25
C ASN A 84 11.75 -11.35 6.78
N THR A 85 12.84 -11.78 6.14
CA THR A 85 12.78 -12.35 4.77
C THR A 85 11.88 -13.59 4.73
N ARG A 86 12.00 -14.50 5.71
CA ARG A 86 11.10 -15.67 5.80
C ARG A 86 9.64 -15.25 5.92
N HIS A 87 9.35 -14.27 6.77
CA HIS A 87 8.00 -13.72 6.91
C HIS A 87 7.51 -13.10 5.59
N ALA A 88 8.33 -12.25 4.97
CA ALA A 88 8.02 -11.56 3.72
C ALA A 88 7.65 -12.52 2.59
N VAL A 89 8.48 -13.54 2.34
CA VAL A 89 8.28 -14.52 1.26
C VAL A 89 7.02 -15.36 1.48
N THR A 90 6.74 -15.77 2.71
CA THR A 90 5.58 -16.62 3.02
C THR A 90 4.24 -15.88 2.97
N THR A 91 4.26 -14.56 3.13
CA THR A 91 3.05 -13.74 3.25
C THR A 91 2.89 -12.69 2.16
N ASN A 92 3.83 -12.62 1.20
CA ASN A 92 3.91 -11.58 0.18
C ASN A 92 3.96 -10.15 0.75
N HIS A 93 4.64 -9.94 1.88
CA HIS A 93 4.91 -8.59 2.40
C HIS A 93 6.22 -8.05 1.82
N THR A 94 6.22 -6.79 1.39
CA THR A 94 7.41 -6.16 0.79
C THR A 94 8.57 -6.06 1.78
N PRO A 95 9.82 -6.21 1.32
CA PRO A 95 11.00 -6.02 2.16
C PRO A 95 11.01 -4.66 2.87
N ILE A 96 11.43 -4.63 4.14
CA ILE A 96 11.50 -3.41 4.97
C ILE A 96 12.90 -2.80 5.02
N ASN A 97 13.91 -3.46 4.46
CA ASN A 97 15.27 -2.94 4.35
C ASN A 97 15.96 -3.45 3.07
N TYR A 98 17.06 -2.79 2.67
CA TYR A 98 17.80 -3.15 1.46
C TYR A 98 18.50 -4.52 1.56
N GLY A 99 18.96 -4.91 2.75
CA GLY A 99 19.64 -6.20 2.95
C GLY A 99 18.74 -7.38 2.58
N GLN A 100 17.45 -7.30 2.86
CA GLN A 100 16.47 -8.31 2.49
C GLN A 100 16.34 -8.48 0.97
N GLN A 101 16.47 -7.39 0.19
CA GLN A 101 16.28 -7.43 -1.26
C GLN A 101 17.31 -8.31 -1.96
N ALA A 102 18.49 -8.46 -1.36
CA ALA A 102 19.58 -9.30 -1.88
C ALA A 102 19.60 -10.71 -1.29
N MET A 103 18.67 -11.06 -0.38
CA MET A 103 18.65 -12.38 0.24
C MET A 103 18.28 -13.47 -0.78
N PRO A 104 18.96 -14.63 -0.78
CA PRO A 104 18.67 -15.73 -1.70
C PRO A 104 17.19 -16.13 -1.71
N GLU A 105 16.54 -16.16 -0.54
CA GLU A 105 15.13 -16.55 -0.44
C GLU A 105 14.18 -15.59 -1.19
N ILE A 106 14.47 -14.28 -1.22
CA ILE A 106 13.71 -13.32 -2.03
C ILE A 106 13.95 -13.57 -3.52
N LEU A 107 15.19 -13.81 -3.92
CA LEU A 107 15.56 -13.99 -5.33
C LEU A 107 15.05 -15.31 -5.90
N GLU A 108 15.08 -16.38 -5.11
CA GLU A 108 14.74 -17.74 -5.54
C GLU A 108 13.24 -18.04 -5.39
N LYS A 109 12.60 -17.54 -4.32
CA LYS A 109 11.21 -17.90 -3.98
C LYS A 109 10.28 -16.70 -3.99
N GLY A 110 10.77 -15.52 -3.61
CA GLY A 110 10.01 -14.27 -3.53
C GLY A 110 9.90 -13.50 -4.84
N TRP A 111 9.70 -14.14 -5.98
CA TRP A 111 9.71 -13.47 -7.29
C TRP A 111 8.72 -12.29 -7.38
N ALA A 112 7.58 -12.39 -6.71
CA ALA A 112 6.57 -11.32 -6.65
C ALA A 112 7.11 -10.11 -5.87
N LEU A 113 7.84 -10.35 -4.78
CA LEU A 113 8.48 -9.31 -3.97
C LEU A 113 9.61 -8.65 -4.74
N ALA A 114 10.43 -9.43 -5.45
CA ALA A 114 11.50 -8.91 -6.30
C ALA A 114 10.94 -8.00 -7.42
N ALA A 115 9.79 -8.36 -8.01
CA ALA A 115 9.14 -7.54 -9.03
C ALA A 115 8.41 -6.31 -8.45
N ALA A 116 7.84 -6.40 -7.24
CA ALA A 116 7.10 -5.30 -6.62
C ALA A 116 7.99 -4.24 -5.97
N THR A 117 9.12 -4.65 -5.40
CA THR A 117 10.02 -3.75 -4.63
C THR A 117 10.50 -2.52 -5.43
N PRO A 118 10.89 -2.62 -6.72
CA PRO A 118 11.25 -1.45 -7.52
C PRO A 118 10.13 -0.41 -7.66
N MET A 119 8.85 -0.80 -7.56
CA MET A 119 7.71 0.11 -7.63
C MET A 119 7.57 1.00 -6.38
N LEU A 120 8.24 0.64 -5.27
CA LEU A 120 8.26 1.45 -4.05
C LEU A 120 8.97 2.79 -4.25
N LYS A 121 9.78 2.95 -5.30
CA LYS A 121 10.43 4.22 -5.66
C LYS A 121 9.44 5.38 -5.82
N TYR A 122 8.21 5.08 -6.24
CA TYR A 122 7.14 6.07 -6.44
C TYR A 122 6.02 5.94 -5.40
N ALA A 123 6.25 5.18 -4.34
CA ALA A 123 5.29 5.05 -3.26
C ALA A 123 5.36 6.26 -2.32
N SER A 124 4.18 6.77 -1.96
CA SER A 124 3.98 7.66 -0.81
C SER A 124 3.35 6.87 0.34
N PHE A 125 3.46 7.40 1.55
CA PHE A 125 2.87 6.79 2.73
C PHE A 125 1.59 7.51 3.13
N MET A 126 0.63 6.76 3.67
CA MET A 126 -0.54 7.36 4.30
C MET A 126 -0.09 8.22 5.49
N PRO A 127 -0.71 9.39 5.74
CA PRO A 127 -0.38 10.20 6.91
C PRO A 127 -0.56 9.40 8.20
N ASN A 128 0.46 9.43 9.06
CA ASN A 128 0.42 8.80 10.38
C ASN A 128 -0.11 9.81 11.41
N HIS A 129 -1.44 9.98 11.43
CA HIS A 129 -2.12 10.93 12.32
C HIS A 129 -3.31 10.27 13.02
N PRO A 130 -3.59 10.56 14.31
CA PRO A 130 -4.74 9.97 15.01
C PRO A 130 -6.09 10.21 14.32
N LYS A 131 -6.23 11.33 13.60
CA LYS A 131 -7.43 11.69 12.83
C LYS A 131 -7.46 11.12 11.40
N ILE A 132 -6.55 10.21 11.03
CA ILE A 132 -6.50 9.67 9.66
C ILE A 132 -7.81 8.97 9.24
N GLY A 133 -8.53 8.37 10.19
CA GLY A 133 -9.85 7.77 9.94
C GLY A 133 -10.88 8.81 9.49
N GLN A 134 -10.91 9.97 10.15
CA GLN A 134 -11.82 11.08 9.81
C GLN A 134 -11.43 11.68 8.46
N TYR A 135 -10.13 11.93 8.24
CA TYR A 135 -9.61 12.38 6.95
C TYR A 135 -10.08 11.46 5.81
N ASN A 136 -9.87 10.15 5.95
CA ASN A 136 -10.27 9.17 4.93
C ASN A 136 -11.79 9.16 4.71
N ALA A 137 -12.59 9.20 5.78
CA ALA A 137 -14.04 9.20 5.67
C ALA A 137 -14.56 10.42 4.88
N ILE A 138 -14.02 11.60 5.13
CA ILE A 138 -14.38 12.84 4.42
C ILE A 138 -13.98 12.75 2.94
N MET A 139 -12.74 12.34 2.66
CA MET A 139 -12.25 12.16 1.28
C MET A 139 -13.12 11.18 0.48
N PHE A 140 -13.42 10.01 1.04
CA PHE A 140 -14.24 9.00 0.37
C PHE A 140 -15.69 9.44 0.17
N LYS A 141 -16.27 10.20 1.11
CA LYS A 141 -17.63 10.76 0.97
C LYS A 141 -17.72 11.77 -0.18
N GLY A 142 -16.68 12.59 -0.37
CA GLY A 142 -16.54 13.48 -1.52
C GLY A 142 -16.44 12.72 -2.84
N ILE A 143 -15.53 11.74 -2.91
CA ILE A 143 -15.34 10.87 -4.08
C ILE A 143 -16.64 10.15 -4.45
N GLN A 144 -17.30 9.52 -3.48
CA GLN A 144 -18.57 8.82 -3.69
C GLN A 144 -19.65 9.77 -4.21
N GLY A 145 -19.74 10.98 -3.67
CA GLY A 145 -20.65 12.02 -4.17
C GLY A 145 -20.42 12.37 -5.63
N LEU A 146 -19.16 12.46 -6.05
CA LEU A 146 -18.78 12.68 -7.44
C LEU A 146 -19.09 11.47 -8.33
N GLU A 147 -18.65 10.27 -7.94
CA GLU A 147 -18.82 9.04 -8.73
C GLU A 147 -20.29 8.66 -8.95
N THR A 148 -21.16 9.00 -7.99
CA THR A 148 -22.61 8.77 -8.09
C THR A 148 -23.36 9.87 -8.85
N GLY A 149 -22.68 10.93 -9.29
CA GLY A 149 -23.30 12.09 -9.95
C GLY A 149 -24.10 13.00 -9.01
N ARG A 150 -24.07 12.76 -7.69
CA ARG A 150 -24.72 13.60 -6.68
C ARG A 150 -24.06 14.98 -6.55
N LEU A 151 -22.75 15.06 -6.77
CA LEU A 151 -21.96 16.28 -6.72
C LEU A 151 -21.20 16.49 -8.03
N SER A 152 -21.04 17.75 -8.44
CA SER A 152 -20.06 18.12 -9.47
C SER A 152 -18.63 18.00 -8.91
N ALA A 153 -17.62 18.01 -9.79
CA ALA A 153 -16.22 17.96 -9.37
C ALA A 153 -15.84 19.12 -8.43
N GLN A 154 -16.31 20.33 -8.74
CA GLN A 154 -16.08 21.50 -7.88
C GLN A 154 -16.80 21.35 -6.54
N ALA A 155 -18.08 20.97 -6.56
CA ALA A 155 -18.86 20.80 -5.32
C ALA A 155 -18.29 19.69 -4.41
N ALA A 156 -17.76 18.61 -4.98
CA ALA A 156 -17.08 17.57 -4.22
C ALA A 156 -15.76 18.08 -3.60
N THR A 157 -15.03 18.92 -4.32
CA THR A 157 -13.80 19.55 -3.81
C THR A 157 -14.11 20.51 -2.67
N ASP A 158 -15.08 21.40 -2.85
CA ASP A 158 -15.49 22.37 -1.84
C ASP A 158 -16.02 21.67 -0.57
N PHE A 159 -16.81 20.60 -0.76
CA PHE A 159 -17.27 19.74 0.33
C PHE A 159 -16.10 19.15 1.13
N VAL A 160 -15.12 18.54 0.44
CA VAL A 160 -13.96 17.94 1.11
C VAL A 160 -13.15 18.99 1.87
N ILE A 161 -12.88 20.14 1.26
CA ILE A 161 -12.12 21.23 1.90
C ILE A 161 -12.85 21.71 3.15
N GLY A 162 -14.14 22.05 3.05
CA GLY A 162 -14.91 22.56 4.17
C GLY A 162 -15.03 21.56 5.32
N GLU A 163 -15.29 20.28 5.03
CA GLU A 163 -15.38 19.24 6.07
C GLU A 163 -14.02 18.97 6.72
N LEU A 164 -12.93 18.98 5.95
CA LEU A 164 -11.59 18.83 6.51
C LEU A 164 -11.24 20.00 7.43
N GLU A 165 -11.54 21.24 7.04
CA GLU A 165 -11.33 22.42 7.89
C GLU A 165 -12.16 22.36 9.16
N ASN A 166 -13.42 21.94 9.08
CA ASN A 166 -14.31 21.83 10.23
C ASN A 166 -13.88 20.73 11.22
N GLU A 167 -13.53 19.55 10.73
CA GLU A 167 -13.28 18.36 11.57
C GLU A 167 -11.81 18.25 12.03
N LEU A 168 -10.87 18.68 11.19
CA LEU A 168 -9.44 18.57 11.48
C LEU A 168 -8.85 19.92 11.92
N GLY A 169 -9.39 21.05 11.46
CA GLY A 169 -8.92 22.39 11.82
C GLY A 169 -7.42 22.55 11.61
N LYS A 170 -6.68 22.90 12.67
CA LYS A 170 -5.22 23.07 12.63
C LYS A 170 -4.43 21.77 12.32
N ASP A 171 -5.07 20.61 12.39
CA ASP A 171 -4.41 19.32 12.11
C ASP A 171 -4.34 19.02 10.59
N VAL A 172 -4.93 19.87 9.74
CA VAL A 172 -4.85 19.79 8.28
C VAL A 172 -4.23 21.06 7.70
N VAL A 173 -3.42 20.90 6.66
CA VAL A 173 -2.87 22.01 5.89
C VAL A 173 -3.35 21.87 4.46
N ILE A 174 -4.15 22.83 4.01
CA ILE A 174 -4.66 22.90 2.64
C ILE A 174 -3.79 23.89 1.87
N ARG A 175 -3.26 23.46 0.73
CA ARG A 175 -2.41 24.28 -0.15
C ARG A 175 -3.08 24.35 -1.52
N ASN A 176 -3.26 25.58 -1.99
CA ASN A 176 -3.84 25.88 -3.31
C ASN A 176 -2.72 26.13 -4.33
#